data_AF-A0A537RBF4-F1
#
_entry.id   AF-A0A537RBF4-F1
#
_cell.length_a   1.000
_cell.length_b   1.000
_cell.length_c   1.000
_cell.angle_alpha   90.00
_cell.angle_beta   90.00
_cell.angle_gamma   90.00
#
_symmetry.space_group_name_H-M   'P 1'
#
loop_
_entity.id
_entity.type
_entity.pdbx_description
1 polymer ?
#
loop_
_entity_poly.entity_id
_entity_poly.type
_entity_poly.pdbx_seq_one_letter_code
_entity_poly.pdbx_strand_id
1 'polypeptide(L)' 'MEAAGRPTAVVVTTEFLHEAEVQRDALGMRDLTLVVIQHPLSTLTDEEIEQRAQQAAAQCVGILLGRSF' A
#
# COMPACT_ATOMS: atom_id res chain seq x y z
N MET A 1 2.60 5.06 -12.77
CA MET A 1 1.87 6.27 -12.30
C MET A 1 2.87 7.24 -11.67
N GLU A 2 3.63 6.72 -10.72
CA GLU A 2 4.76 7.32 -10.01
C GLU A 2 5.92 7.76 -10.91
N ALA A 3 6.28 7.00 -11.95
CA ALA A 3 7.30 7.37 -12.94
C ALA A 3 6.94 8.63 -13.75
N ALA A 4 5.67 9.06 -13.70
CA ALA A 4 5.20 10.35 -14.24
C ALA A 4 5.17 11.47 -13.17
N GLY A 5 5.88 11.30 -12.05
CA GLY A 5 5.98 12.28 -10.95
C GLY A 5 4.71 12.46 -10.12
N ARG A 6 3.73 11.56 -10.22
CA ARG A 6 2.45 11.68 -9.49
C ARG A 6 2.48 10.90 -8.17
N PRO A 7 2.04 11.49 -7.04
CA PRO A 7 1.81 10.76 -5.79
C PRO A 7 0.99 9.51 -6.06
N THR A 8 1.49 8.36 -5.61
CA THR A 8 0.93 7.04 -5.91
C THR A 8 1.03 6.19 -4.65
N ALA A 9 -0.10 5.68 -4.17
CA ALA A 9 -0.15 4.70 -3.09
C ALA A 9 -0.39 3.31 -3.70
N VAL A 10 0.52 2.37 -3.46
CA VAL A 10 0.40 0.98 -3.93
C VAL A 10 -0.04 0.11 -2.75
N VAL A 11 -1.22 -0.51 -2.86
CA VAL A 11 -1.78 -1.38 -1.81
C VAL A 11 -1.36 -2.82 -2.05
N VAL A 12 -0.76 -3.47 -1.05
CA VAL A 12 -0.34 -4.88 -1.08
C VAL A 12 -0.79 -5.60 0.18
N THR A 13 -1.10 -6.89 0.08
CA THR A 13 -1.20 -7.75 1.29
C THR A 13 0.18 -8.14 1.78
N THR A 14 0.30 -8.47 3.08
CA THR A 14 1.55 -8.89 3.74
C THR A 14 2.35 -9.93 2.96
N GLU A 15 1.67 -10.87 2.32
CA GLU A 15 2.23 -11.99 1.56
C GLU A 15 2.93 -11.57 0.25
N PHE A 16 2.76 -10.32 -0.19
CA PHE A 16 3.46 -9.74 -1.35
C PHE A 16 4.40 -8.61 -0.96
N LEU A 17 4.64 -8.38 0.34
CA LEU A 17 5.49 -7.28 0.80
C LEU A 17 6.93 -7.44 0.29
N HIS A 18 7.49 -8.65 0.36
CA HIS A 18 8.84 -8.92 -0.09
C HIS A 18 9.00 -8.71 -1.60
N GLU A 19 8.07 -9.24 -2.40
CA GLU A 19 8.04 -9.09 -3.86
C GLU A 19 7.86 -7.63 -4.28
N ALA A 20 7.09 -6.84 -3.52
CA ALA A 20 6.90 -5.42 -3.75
C ALA A 20 8.16 -4.61 -3.41
N GLU A 21 8.86 -4.93 -2.31
CA GLU A 21 10.15 -4.34 -1.95
C GLU A 21 11.24 -4.67 -2.99
N VAL A 22 11.34 -5.94 -3.43
CA VAL A 22 12.27 -6.38 -4.47
C VAL A 22 12.01 -5.65 -5.80
N GLN A 23 10.75 -5.50 -6.20
CA GLN A 23 10.38 -4.75 -7.41
C GLN A 23 10.69 -3.25 -7.28
N ARG A 24 10.36 -2.64 -6.13
CA ARG A 24 10.68 -1.24 -5.84
C ARG A 24 12.18 -0.98 -6.01
N ASP A 25 13.00 -1.85 -5.43
CA ASP A 25 14.45 -1.69 -5.42
C ASP A 25 15.06 -1.97 -6.81
N ALA A 26 14.56 -2.98 -7.54
CA ALA A 26 14.97 -3.29 -8.91
C ALA A 26 14.63 -2.19 -9.92
N LEU A 27 13.53 -1.47 -9.71
CA LEU A 27 13.11 -0.32 -10.53
C LEU A 27 13.73 1.01 -10.07
N GLY A 28 14.54 1.02 -9.00
CA GLY A 28 15.14 2.23 -8.43
C GLY A 28 14.15 3.16 -7.71
N MET A 29 12.91 2.70 -7.48
CA MET A 29 11.78 3.49 -6.99
C MET A 29 11.77 3.62 -5.47
N ARG A 30 12.93 3.90 -4.84
CA ARG A 30 13.11 3.82 -3.38
C ARG A 30 12.19 4.72 -2.57
N ASP A 31 11.73 5.83 -3.15
CA ASP A 31 10.79 6.76 -2.53
C ASP A 31 9.31 6.30 -2.61
N LEU A 32 9.03 5.16 -3.26
CA LEU A 32 7.69 4.57 -3.29
C LEU A 32 7.37 3.93 -1.93
N THR A 33 6.46 4.57 -1.20
CA THR A 33 5.85 4.00 0.01
C THR A 33 4.73 3.02 -0.34
N LEU A 34 4.76 1.84 0.27
CA LEU A 34 3.71 0.82 0.13
C LEU A 34 2.65 1.01 1.22
N VAL A 35 1.39 0.79 0.86
CA VAL A 35 0.28 0.60 1.81
C VAL A 35 0.16 -0.89 2.06
N VAL A 36 0.47 -1.33 3.28
CA VAL A 36 0.45 -2.75 3.62
C VAL A 36 -0.81 -3.05 4.43
N ILE A 37 -1.52 -4.09 4.00
CA ILE A 37 -2.64 -4.68 4.73
C ILE A 37 -2.36 -6.15 5.02
N GLN A 38 -2.92 -6.67 6.10
CA GLN A 38 -2.81 -8.07 6.47
C GLN A 38 -3.53 -8.99 5.46
N HIS A 39 -3.16 -10.26 5.42
CA HIS A 39 -3.84 -11.36 4.73
C HIS A 39 -4.46 -12.34 5.77
N PRO A 40 -5.48 -13.14 5.44
CA PRO A 40 -6.27 -13.16 4.20
C PRO A 40 -7.30 -12.02 4.12
N LEU A 41 -7.82 -11.81 2.90
CA LEU A 41 -9.03 -11.02 2.65
C LEU A 41 -10.24 -11.91 2.28
N SER A 42 -10.00 -13.07 1.65
CA SER A 42 -11.05 -13.93 1.08
C SER A 42 -11.95 -14.64 2.11
N THR A 43 -11.57 -14.64 3.38
CA THR A 43 -12.33 -15.25 4.48
C THR A 43 -12.95 -14.22 5.43
N LEU A 44 -12.74 -12.93 5.17
CA LEU A 44 -13.24 -11.84 6.00
C LEU A 44 -14.71 -11.57 5.72
N THR A 45 -15.44 -11.17 6.76
CA THR A 45 -16.77 -10.57 6.65
C THR A 45 -16.69 -9.16 6.04
N ASP A 46 -17.82 -8.64 5.55
CA ASP A 46 -17.90 -7.28 5.02
C ASP A 46 -17.45 -6.21 6.05
N GLU A 47 -17.71 -6.43 7.35
CA GLU A 47 -17.27 -5.54 8.43
C GLU A 47 -15.74 -5.57 8.61
N GLU A 48 -15.13 -6.76 8.56
CA GLU A 48 -13.67 -6.90 8.62
C GLU A 48 -12.99 -6.35 7.36
N ILE A 49 -13.62 -6.48 6.18
CA ILE A 49 -13.18 -5.84 4.93
C ILE A 49 -13.24 -4.32 5.04
N GLU A 50 -14.33 -3.76 5.58
CA GLU A 50 -14.49 -2.32 5.81
C GLU A 50 -13.40 -1.79 6.78
N GLN A 51 -13.12 -2.50 7.86
CA GLN A 51 -11.99 -2.19 8.76
C GLN A 51 -10.63 -2.22 8.04
N ARG A 52 -10.39 -3.19 7.14
CA ARG A 52 -9.15 -3.24 6.34
C ARG A 52 -9.09 -2.09 5.32
N ALA A 53 -10.23 -1.71 4.72
CA ALA A 53 -10.33 -0.60 3.79
C ALA A 53 -10.05 0.75 4.49
N GLN A 54 -10.56 0.96 5.70
CA GLN A 54 -10.25 2.14 6.51
C GLN A 54 -8.77 2.21 6.88
N GLN A 55 -8.16 1.08 7.28
CA GLN A 55 -6.71 0.99 7.53
C GLN A 55 -5.88 1.34 6.29
N ALA A 56 -6.27 0.86 5.10
CA ALA A 56 -5.61 1.19 3.84
C ALA A 56 -5.81 2.67 3.45
N ALA A 57 -7.03 3.19 3.57
CA ALA A 57 -7.39 4.55 3.21
C ALA A 57 -6.59 5.60 4.01
N ALA A 58 -6.39 5.40 5.31
CA ALA A 58 -5.57 6.27 6.14
C ALA A 58 -4.11 6.36 5.64
N GLN A 59 -3.51 5.22 5.29
CA GLN A 59 -2.16 5.16 4.72
C GLN A 59 -2.10 5.81 3.32
N CYS A 60 -3.07 5.52 2.45
CA CYS A 60 -3.20 6.14 1.13
C CYS A 60 -3.26 7.67 1.23
N VAL A 61 -4.07 8.22 2.14
CA VAL A 61 -4.19 9.67 2.35
C VAL A 61 -2.87 10.27 2.85
N GLY A 62 -2.13 9.58 3.73
CA GLY A 62 -0.79 9.99 4.16
C GLY A 62 0.17 10.14 2.97
N ILE A 63 0.29 9.09 2.16
CA ILE A 63 1.17 9.06 0.98
C ILE A 63 0.78 10.11 -0.06
N LEU A 64 -0.51 10.18 -0.43
CA LEU A 64 -0.98 11.08 -1.49
C LEU A 64 -0.91 12.56 -1.11
N LEU A 65 -0.92 12.89 0.18
CA LEU A 65 -0.75 14.26 0.70
C LEU A 65 0.67 14.58 1.18
N GLY A 66 1.63 13.66 1.05
CA GLY A 66 3.02 13.85 1.51
C GLY A 66 3.15 14.02 3.03
N ARG A 67 2.27 13.39 3.81
CA ARG A 67 2.29 13.44 5.28
C ARG A 67 2.95 12.19 5.84
N SER A 68 4.19 12.34 6.29
CA SER A 68 4.86 11.33 7.11
C SER A 68 4.21 11.25 8.50
N PHE A 69 4.05 10.03 9.00
CA PHE A 69 3.66 9.71 10.39
C PHE A 69 4.81 8.98 11.07
#